data_AF-A0A6C0KW83-F1
#
_entry.id   AF-A0A6C0KW83-F1
#
_cell.length_a   1.000
_cell.length_b   1.000
_cell.length_c   1.000
_cell.angle_alpha   90.00
_cell.angle_beta   90.00
_cell.angle_gamma   90.00
#
_symmetry.space_group_name_H-M   'P 1'
#
loop_
_entity.id
_entity.type
_entity.pdbx_description
1 polymer ?
#
loop_
_entity_poly.entity_id
_entity_poly.type
_entity_poly.pdbx_seq_one_letter_code
_entity_poly.pdbx_strand_id
1 'polypeptide(L)'
;MYAELAFLGIWFASTSILFELLVWCFVAKDKKLSEEKTMDWKAVSLQSNDLVQLKKYEAYLDFNLLSANPYAVPFLEKNQDKINWNWLSLNPSAIHLLEANPDKINWMYLSANPKAVHLLEANLDKINWTFILQNYNALHLITKYKEKVNWNEVALFISASDAPLPNHLPSEAPLVSAS
;
A
#
# COMPACT_ATOMS: atom_id res chain seq x y z
N MET A 1 14.42 -9.07 37.98
CA MET A 1 13.93 -10.40 37.56
C MET A 1 15.05 -11.17 36.85
N TYR A 2 16.20 -11.32 37.53
CA TYR A 2 17.40 -12.04 37.08
C TYR A 2 17.81 -13.02 38.19
N ALA A 3 16.83 -13.75 38.74
CA ALA A 3 17.03 -14.65 39.88
C ALA A 3 16.59 -16.10 39.61
N GLU A 4 16.38 -16.48 38.34
CA GLU A 4 16.03 -17.86 37.95
C GLU A 4 17.02 -18.51 36.96
N LEU A 5 18.22 -17.93 36.79
CA LEU A 5 19.28 -18.55 35.97
C LEU A 5 20.30 -19.36 36.79
N ALA A 6 20.03 -19.64 38.07
CA ALA A 6 20.96 -20.33 38.96
C ALA A 6 20.68 -21.83 39.18
N PHE A 7 19.67 -22.43 38.54
CA PHE A 7 19.30 -23.84 38.79
C PHE A 7 19.61 -24.85 37.68
N LEU A 8 20.36 -24.48 36.63
CA LEU A 8 20.79 -25.43 35.59
C LEU A 8 22.32 -25.55 35.52
N GLY A 9 22.94 -25.75 36.67
CA GLY A 9 24.29 -26.25 36.78
C GLY A 9 24.29 -27.61 37.48
N ILE A 10 24.75 -28.64 36.77
CA ILE A 10 25.25 -29.93 37.29
C ILE A 10 24.19 -31.01 37.56
N TRP A 11 23.81 -31.74 36.52
CA TRP A 11 23.91 -33.22 36.44
C TRP A 11 23.47 -33.67 35.04
N PHE A 12 24.41 -34.08 34.19
CA PHE A 12 24.34 -35.21 33.26
C PHE A 12 25.60 -35.17 32.36
N ALA A 13 26.70 -35.71 32.87
CA ALA A 13 27.80 -36.16 32.04
C ALA A 13 27.35 -37.45 31.31
N SER A 14 26.60 -37.27 30.23
CA SER A 14 26.38 -38.20 29.10
C SER A 14 25.13 -37.83 28.29
N THR A 15 24.72 -36.55 28.28
CA THR A 15 23.77 -36.10 27.26
C THR A 15 24.47 -36.18 25.91
N SER A 16 24.07 -37.19 25.13
CA SER A 16 24.41 -37.31 23.72
C SER A 16 24.26 -35.95 23.05
N ILE A 17 25.20 -35.59 22.16
CA ILE A 17 25.18 -34.35 21.37
C ILE A 17 23.78 -34.09 20.75
N LEU A 18 23.02 -35.15 20.47
CA LEU A 18 21.62 -35.10 20.04
C LEU A 18 20.67 -34.37 21.02
N PHE A 19 20.82 -34.55 22.33
CA PHE A 19 19.95 -33.91 23.33
C PHE A 19 20.21 -32.40 23.43
N GLU A 20 21.48 -31.98 23.44
CA GLU A 20 21.86 -30.57 23.42
C GLU A 20 21.40 -29.87 22.12
N LEU A 21 21.53 -30.55 20.97
CA LEU A 21 21.01 -30.05 19.69
C LEU A 21 19.49 -29.91 19.71
N LEU A 22 18.76 -30.85 20.31
CA LEU A 22 17.29 -30.79 20.43
C LEU A 22 16.83 -29.62 21.32
N VAL A 23 17.50 -29.38 22.45
CA VAL A 23 17.21 -28.24 23.34
C VAL A 23 17.49 -26.93 22.61
N TRP A 24 18.62 -26.81 21.92
CA TRP A 24 18.93 -25.63 21.10
C TRP A 24 17.93 -25.40 19.96
N CYS A 25 17.50 -26.46 19.27
CA CYS A 25 16.47 -26.37 18.24
C CYS A 25 15.12 -25.92 18.81
N PHE A 26 14.75 -26.40 20.01
CA PHE A 26 13.50 -26.00 20.67
C PHE A 26 13.54 -24.53 21.10
N VAL A 27 14.62 -24.10 21.78
CA VAL A 27 14.81 -22.70 22.18
C VAL A 27 14.89 -21.77 20.97
N ALA A 28 15.59 -22.16 19.91
CA ALA A 28 15.64 -21.38 18.66
C ALA A 28 14.27 -21.29 17.98
N LYS A 29 13.47 -22.36 18.02
CA LYS A 29 12.11 -22.38 17.48
C LYS A 29 11.18 -21.45 18.28
N ASP A 30 11.24 -21.49 19.60
CA ASP A 30 10.44 -20.64 20.47
C ASP A 30 10.82 -19.17 20.34
N LYS A 31 12.13 -18.87 20.26
CA LYS A 31 12.61 -17.52 20.01
C LYS A 31 12.10 -16.99 18.66
N LYS A 32 12.19 -17.80 17.60
CA LYS A 32 11.69 -17.43 16.26
C LYS A 32 10.17 -17.22 16.25
N LEU A 33 9.41 -18.07 16.94
CA LEU A 33 7.96 -17.91 17.11
C LEU A 33 7.61 -16.63 17.87
N SER A 34 8.40 -16.28 18.90
CA SER A 34 8.26 -15.03 19.63
C SER A 34 8.52 -13.82 18.72
N GLU A 35 9.61 -13.84 17.94
CA GLU A 35 9.96 -12.77 17.00
C GLU A 35 8.86 -12.56 15.94
N GLU A 36 8.32 -13.65 15.37
CA GLU A 36 7.22 -13.62 14.41
C GLU A 36 5.94 -12.99 14.99
N LYS A 37 5.64 -13.24 16.27
CA LYS A 37 4.49 -12.64 16.97
C LYS A 37 4.70 -11.17 17.34
N THR A 38 5.94 -10.73 17.52
CA THR A 38 6.28 -9.34 17.86
C THR A 38 6.51 -8.44 16.66
N MET A 39 6.63 -9.02 15.46
CA MET A 39 6.89 -8.27 14.23
C MET A 39 5.69 -7.39 13.85
N ASP A 40 5.94 -6.12 13.51
CA ASP A 40 4.91 -5.24 12.96
C ASP A 40 4.66 -5.56 11.48
N TRP A 41 3.78 -6.52 11.24
CA TRP A 41 3.45 -6.98 9.90
C TRP A 41 2.77 -5.92 9.03
N LYS A 42 2.15 -4.89 9.63
CA LYS A 42 1.60 -3.76 8.86
C LYS A 42 2.73 -2.93 8.28
N ALA A 43 3.72 -2.58 9.10
CA ALA A 43 4.92 -1.87 8.62
C ALA A 43 5.65 -2.67 7.54
N VAL A 44 5.81 -3.98 7.74
CA VAL A 44 6.42 -4.88 6.74
C VAL A 44 5.63 -4.85 5.43
N SER A 45 4.30 -4.98 5.47
CA SER A 45 3.46 -4.99 4.26
C SER A 45 3.52 -3.67 3.49
N LEU A 46 3.58 -2.55 4.22
CA LEU A 46 3.58 -1.22 3.64
C LEU A 46 4.93 -0.84 2.99
N GLN A 47 6.05 -1.30 3.54
CA GLN A 47 7.38 -0.76 3.22
C GLN A 47 8.36 -1.78 2.64
N SER A 48 8.10 -3.08 2.76
CA SER A 48 9.07 -4.08 2.31
C SER A 48 9.27 -4.06 0.80
N ASN A 49 10.52 -4.17 0.39
CA ASN A 49 10.99 -4.25 -0.99
C ASN A 49 11.52 -5.65 -1.39
N ASP A 50 11.71 -6.56 -0.42
CA ASP A 50 12.02 -7.97 -0.65
C ASP A 50 10.93 -8.84 -0.01
N LEU A 51 9.90 -9.14 -0.81
CA LEU A 51 8.79 -9.98 -0.40
C LEU A 51 9.02 -11.47 -0.71
N VAL A 52 10.11 -11.84 -1.40
CA VAL A 52 10.39 -13.24 -1.77
C VAL A 52 10.61 -14.07 -0.51
N GLN A 53 11.37 -13.52 0.45
CA GLN A 53 11.66 -14.17 1.72
C GLN A 53 10.46 -14.18 2.69
N LEU A 54 9.49 -13.30 2.45
CA LEU A 54 8.30 -13.12 3.29
C LEU A 54 7.14 -14.02 2.88
N LYS A 55 7.26 -14.78 1.78
CA LYS A 55 6.25 -15.76 1.36
C LYS A 55 5.89 -16.76 2.47
N LYS A 56 6.86 -17.18 3.28
CA LYS A 56 6.61 -18.07 4.45
C LYS A 56 5.72 -17.44 5.53
N TYR A 57 5.55 -16.12 5.50
CA TYR A 57 4.80 -15.32 6.47
C TYR A 57 3.53 -14.73 5.89
N GLU A 58 3.06 -15.27 4.76
CA GLU A 58 1.90 -14.77 4.04
C GLU A 58 0.64 -14.62 4.91
N ALA A 59 0.44 -15.52 5.89
CA ALA A 59 -0.70 -15.45 6.81
C ALA A 59 -0.72 -14.20 7.69
N TYR A 60 0.40 -13.49 7.82
CA TYR A 60 0.52 -12.27 8.60
C TYR A 60 0.49 -11.00 7.74
N LEU A 61 0.64 -11.12 6.42
CA LEU A 61 0.72 -9.98 5.52
C LEU A 61 -0.66 -9.34 5.31
N ASP A 62 -0.69 -8.02 5.31
CA ASP A 62 -1.87 -7.24 4.96
C ASP A 62 -1.85 -6.96 3.46
N PHE A 63 -2.68 -7.69 2.72
CA PHE A 63 -2.77 -7.56 1.26
C PHE A 63 -3.36 -6.23 0.79
N ASN A 64 -4.08 -5.49 1.64
CA ASN A 64 -4.51 -4.14 1.31
C ASN A 64 -3.31 -3.20 1.25
N LEU A 65 -2.43 -3.28 2.26
CA LEU A 65 -1.20 -2.48 2.32
C LEU A 65 -0.22 -2.90 1.23
N LEU A 66 -0.09 -4.19 0.96
CA LEU A 66 0.72 -4.67 -0.17
C LEU A 66 0.20 -4.13 -1.50
N SER A 67 -1.12 -4.11 -1.72
CA SER A 67 -1.71 -3.61 -2.97
C SER A 67 -1.39 -2.13 -3.22
N ALA A 68 -1.26 -1.34 -2.16
CA ALA A 68 -0.81 0.06 -2.25
C ALA A 68 0.72 0.21 -2.36
N ASN A 69 1.51 -0.82 -2.01
CA ASN A 69 2.96 -0.76 -1.98
C ASN A 69 3.54 -0.91 -3.42
N PRO A 70 4.27 0.09 -3.94
CA PRO A 70 4.83 0.05 -5.29
C PRO A 70 5.90 -1.03 -5.48
N TYR A 71 6.58 -1.45 -4.42
CA TYR A 71 7.58 -2.53 -4.47
C TYR A 71 6.97 -3.92 -4.37
N ALA A 72 5.69 -4.02 -4.00
CA ALA A 72 5.01 -5.30 -3.83
C ALA A 72 4.45 -5.88 -5.14
N VAL A 73 4.46 -5.12 -6.23
CA VAL A 73 3.83 -5.52 -7.49
C VAL A 73 4.32 -6.89 -8.01
N PRO A 74 5.63 -7.22 -8.03
CA PRO A 74 6.09 -8.55 -8.46
C PRO A 74 5.64 -9.70 -7.55
N PHE A 75 5.35 -9.42 -6.28
CA PHE A 75 4.78 -10.39 -5.36
C PHE A 75 3.28 -10.58 -5.62
N LEU A 76 2.55 -9.49 -5.86
CA LEU A 76 1.12 -9.50 -6.17
C LEU A 76 0.81 -10.18 -7.51
N GLU A 77 1.68 -10.06 -8.51
CA GLU A 77 1.58 -10.77 -9.80
C GLU A 77 1.44 -12.29 -9.63
N LYS A 78 2.07 -12.84 -8.59
CA LYS A 78 2.06 -14.28 -8.26
C LYS A 78 0.89 -14.69 -7.35
N ASN A 79 0.14 -13.73 -6.81
CA ASN A 79 -0.91 -13.93 -5.81
C ASN A 79 -2.14 -13.06 -6.15
N GLN A 80 -2.59 -13.10 -7.41
CA GLN A 80 -3.63 -12.19 -7.92
C GLN A 80 -4.99 -12.35 -7.24
N ASP A 81 -5.27 -13.54 -6.72
CA ASP A 81 -6.47 -13.87 -5.95
C ASP A 81 -6.59 -13.06 -4.65
N LYS A 82 -5.48 -12.50 -4.16
CA LYS A 82 -5.41 -11.75 -2.90
C LYS A 82 -5.30 -10.24 -3.09
N ILE A 83 -5.20 -9.77 -4.33
CA ILE A 83 -5.08 -8.36 -4.65
C ILE A 83 -6.32 -7.61 -4.18
N ASN A 84 -6.10 -6.52 -3.43
CA ASN A 84 -7.12 -5.51 -3.26
C ASN A 84 -7.04 -4.52 -4.43
N TRP A 85 -7.94 -4.70 -5.39
CA TRP A 85 -7.98 -3.91 -6.62
C TRP A 85 -8.29 -2.43 -6.41
N ASN A 86 -8.95 -2.06 -5.30
CA ASN A 86 -9.19 -0.66 -4.97
C ASN A 86 -7.86 0.04 -4.67
N TRP A 87 -7.05 -0.53 -3.79
CA TRP A 87 -5.73 0.03 -3.44
C TRP A 87 -4.73 -0.11 -4.58
N LEU A 88 -4.79 -1.21 -5.34
CA LEU A 88 -3.95 -1.39 -6.53
C LEU A 88 -4.24 -0.31 -7.59
N SER A 89 -5.50 0.11 -7.74
CA SER A 89 -5.88 1.16 -8.71
C SER A 89 -5.21 2.51 -8.40
N LEU A 90 -4.86 2.78 -7.15
CA LEU A 90 -4.09 3.97 -6.75
C LEU A 90 -2.58 3.79 -6.95
N ASN A 91 -2.08 2.55 -7.07
CA ASN A 91 -0.66 2.22 -7.11
C ASN A 91 -0.06 2.54 -8.50
N PRO A 92 0.84 3.52 -8.62
CA PRO A 92 1.39 3.91 -9.92
C PRO A 92 2.29 2.84 -10.56
N SER A 93 2.88 1.95 -9.76
CA SER A 93 3.74 0.86 -10.23
C SER A 93 2.97 -0.35 -10.74
N ALA A 94 1.65 -0.40 -10.53
CA ALA A 94 0.79 -1.53 -10.88
C ALA A 94 -0.03 -1.29 -12.17
N ILE A 95 0.32 -0.28 -12.96
CA ILE A 95 -0.50 0.13 -14.10
C ILE A 95 -0.71 -1.00 -15.13
N HIS A 96 0.33 -1.81 -15.38
CA HIS A 96 0.26 -2.93 -16.31
C HIS A 96 -0.68 -4.05 -15.83
N LEU A 97 -0.80 -4.24 -14.51
CA LEU A 97 -1.76 -5.19 -13.94
C LEU A 97 -3.20 -4.70 -14.15
N LEU A 98 -3.44 -3.39 -14.05
CA LEU A 98 -4.74 -2.78 -14.28
C LEU A 98 -5.12 -2.85 -15.77
N GLU A 99 -4.18 -2.60 -16.67
CA GLU A 99 -4.36 -2.75 -18.12
C GLU A 99 -4.75 -4.18 -18.51
N ALA A 100 -4.14 -5.18 -17.86
CA ALA A 100 -4.44 -6.59 -18.09
C ALA A 100 -5.80 -7.03 -17.48
N ASN A 101 -6.36 -6.27 -16.53
CA ASN A 101 -7.58 -6.62 -15.80
C ASN A 101 -8.57 -5.44 -15.72
N PRO A 102 -9.08 -4.95 -16.86
CA PRO A 102 -9.89 -3.74 -16.92
C PRO A 102 -11.22 -3.82 -16.16
N ASP A 103 -11.75 -5.03 -15.95
CA ASP A 103 -12.97 -5.30 -15.19
C ASP A 103 -12.78 -5.11 -13.67
N LYS A 104 -11.53 -5.12 -13.19
CA LYS A 104 -11.18 -4.98 -11.78
C LYS A 104 -10.86 -3.54 -11.37
N ILE A 105 -10.73 -2.64 -12.33
CA ILE A 105 -10.32 -1.26 -12.08
C ILE A 105 -11.35 -0.53 -11.21
N ASN A 106 -10.89 0.02 -10.09
CA ASN A 106 -11.63 1.02 -9.36
C ASN A 106 -11.33 2.41 -9.94
N TRP A 107 -12.25 2.93 -10.74
CA TRP A 107 -12.08 4.19 -11.45
C TRP A 107 -12.02 5.43 -10.55
N MET A 108 -12.60 5.38 -9.35
CA MET A 108 -12.47 6.46 -8.36
C MET A 108 -11.02 6.61 -7.92
N TYR A 109 -10.37 5.51 -7.53
CA TYR A 109 -8.95 5.54 -7.13
C TYR A 109 -7.99 5.69 -8.32
N LEU A 110 -8.32 5.09 -9.47
CA LEU A 110 -7.54 5.27 -10.69
C LEU A 110 -7.49 6.74 -11.13
N SER A 111 -8.57 7.50 -10.92
CA SER A 111 -8.62 8.92 -11.27
C SER A 111 -7.53 9.73 -10.55
N ALA A 112 -7.16 9.34 -9.32
CA ALA A 112 -6.08 9.94 -8.55
C ALA A 112 -4.67 9.38 -8.92
N ASN A 113 -4.57 8.35 -9.77
CA ASN A 113 -3.30 7.68 -10.07
C ASN A 113 -2.51 8.43 -11.16
N PRO A 114 -1.32 8.98 -10.84
CA PRO A 114 -0.52 9.78 -11.77
C PRO A 114 0.02 9.01 -12.99
N LYS A 115 0.04 7.67 -12.96
CA LYS A 115 0.49 6.84 -14.09
C LYS A 115 -0.66 6.32 -14.95
N ALA A 116 -1.91 6.61 -14.58
CA ALA A 116 -3.10 6.08 -15.27
C ALA A 116 -3.76 7.07 -16.25
N VAL A 117 -3.11 8.20 -16.54
CA VAL A 117 -3.69 9.28 -17.35
C VAL A 117 -4.18 8.80 -18.71
N HIS A 118 -3.42 7.91 -19.38
CA HIS A 118 -3.83 7.36 -20.68
C HIS A 118 -5.07 6.47 -20.59
N LEU A 119 -5.26 5.73 -19.49
CA LEU A 119 -6.48 4.97 -19.25
C LEU A 119 -7.68 5.87 -19.03
N LEU A 120 -7.48 7.00 -18.33
CA LEU A 120 -8.52 8.01 -18.11
C LEU A 120 -8.91 8.70 -19.43
N GLU A 121 -7.93 9.05 -20.27
CA GLU A 121 -8.17 9.62 -21.60
C GLU A 121 -9.02 8.71 -22.50
N ALA A 122 -8.79 7.40 -22.43
CA ALA A 122 -9.55 6.41 -23.19
C ALA A 122 -10.96 6.13 -22.62
N ASN A 123 -11.25 6.53 -21.37
CA ASN A 123 -12.48 6.19 -20.65
C ASN A 123 -13.05 7.42 -19.90
N LEU A 124 -13.27 8.52 -20.61
CA LEU A 124 -13.71 9.80 -20.04
C LEU A 124 -15.01 9.71 -19.23
N ASP A 125 -15.90 8.78 -19.60
CA ASP A 125 -17.17 8.51 -18.91
C ASP A 125 -16.99 7.90 -17.52
N LYS A 126 -15.83 7.29 -17.25
CA LYS A 126 -15.53 6.63 -15.98
C LYS A 126 -14.72 7.49 -15.01
N ILE A 127 -14.25 8.66 -15.46
CA ILE A 127 -13.46 9.56 -14.63
C ILE A 127 -14.30 10.02 -13.43
N ASN A 128 -13.73 9.87 -12.24
CA ASN A 128 -14.23 10.55 -11.06
C ASN A 128 -13.61 11.95 -11.00
N TRP A 129 -14.40 12.96 -11.36
CA TRP A 129 -13.96 14.36 -11.49
C TRP A 129 -13.63 15.04 -10.15
N THR A 130 -14.03 14.45 -9.02
CA THR A 130 -13.58 14.90 -7.68
C THR A 130 -12.20 14.36 -7.37
N PHE A 131 -11.93 13.07 -7.66
CA PHE A 131 -10.65 12.42 -7.36
C PHE A 131 -9.54 12.76 -8.34
N ILE A 132 -9.86 13.11 -9.59
CA ILE A 132 -8.85 13.51 -10.60
C ILE A 132 -8.04 14.74 -10.17
N LEU A 133 -8.58 15.57 -9.26
CA LEU A 133 -7.88 16.73 -8.69
C LEU A 133 -6.62 16.34 -7.91
N GLN A 134 -6.53 15.09 -7.44
CA GLN A 134 -5.35 14.56 -6.78
C GLN A 134 -4.30 14.06 -7.78
N ASN A 135 -4.64 14.00 -9.07
CA ASN A 135 -3.77 13.57 -10.16
C ASN A 135 -3.20 14.77 -10.91
N TYR A 136 -2.03 15.23 -10.46
CA TYR A 136 -1.33 16.36 -11.07
C TYR A 136 -0.93 16.12 -12.54
N ASN A 137 -0.81 14.87 -12.99
CA ASN A 137 -0.52 14.54 -14.38
C ASN A 137 -1.75 14.61 -15.28
N ALA A 138 -2.96 14.73 -14.71
CA ALA A 138 -4.22 14.85 -15.44
C ALA A 138 -4.69 16.30 -15.59
N LEU A 139 -3.79 17.28 -15.39
CA LEU A 139 -4.16 18.70 -15.46
C LEU A 139 -4.83 19.07 -16.79
N HIS A 140 -4.32 18.59 -17.91
CA HIS A 140 -4.91 18.88 -19.22
C HIS A 140 -6.34 18.36 -19.36
N LEU A 141 -6.69 17.25 -18.72
CA LEU A 141 -8.06 16.75 -18.65
C LEU A 141 -8.94 17.68 -17.83
N ILE A 142 -8.47 18.11 -16.67
CA ILE A 142 -9.19 19.06 -15.80
C ILE A 142 -9.46 20.38 -16.54
N THR A 143 -8.45 20.92 -17.22
CA THR A 143 -8.61 22.16 -17.99
C THR A 143 -9.55 21.98 -19.18
N LYS A 144 -9.45 20.85 -19.89
CA LYS A 144 -10.27 20.57 -21.07
C LYS A 144 -11.75 20.34 -20.74
N TYR A 145 -12.05 19.72 -19.60
CA TYR A 145 -13.40 19.33 -19.17
C TYR A 145 -13.81 20.03 -17.87
N LYS A 146 -13.53 21.33 -17.77
CA LYS A 146 -13.74 22.14 -16.57
C LYS A 146 -15.20 22.14 -16.08
N GLU A 147 -16.16 21.93 -16.97
CA GLU A 147 -17.59 21.83 -16.68
C GLU A 147 -17.99 20.55 -15.93
N LYS A 148 -17.14 19.52 -15.96
CA LYS A 148 -17.36 18.26 -15.23
C LYS A 148 -16.88 18.33 -13.78
N VAL A 149 -16.04 19.32 -13.46
CA VAL A 149 -15.43 19.47 -12.14
C VAL A 149 -16.35 20.27 -11.23
N ASN A 150 -16.61 19.76 -10.02
CA ASN A 150 -17.31 20.51 -8.98
C ASN A 150 -16.35 21.47 -8.28
N TRP A 151 -16.28 22.71 -8.75
CA TRP A 151 -15.39 23.73 -8.21
C TRP A 151 -15.71 24.15 -6.76
N ASN A 152 -16.93 23.91 -6.28
CA ASN A 152 -17.26 24.15 -4.87
C ASN A 152 -16.53 23.15 -3.94
N GLU A 153 -16.37 21.90 -4.37
CA GLU A 153 -15.57 20.90 -3.65
C GLU A 153 -14.08 21.27 -3.66
N VAL A 154 -13.59 21.83 -4.77
CA VAL A 154 -12.21 22.37 -4.87
C VAL A 154 -11.99 23.48 -3.85
N ALA A 155 -12.91 24.45 -3.78
CA ALA A 155 -12.84 25.57 -2.84
C ALA A 155 -12.86 25.08 -1.38
N LEU A 156 -13.73 24.11 -1.06
CA LEU A 156 -13.77 23.48 0.27
C LEU A 156 -12.45 22.79 0.62
N PHE A 157 -11.87 22.03 -0.31
CA PHE A 157 -10.59 21.35 -0.09
C PHE A 157 -9.47 22.34 0.23
N ILE A 158 -9.36 23.43 -0.55
CA ILE A 158 -8.37 24.49 -0.33
C ILE A 158 -8.59 25.18 1.02
N SER A 159 -9.85 25.49 1.35
CA SER A 159 -10.19 26.16 2.62
C SER A 159 -9.93 25.29 3.85
N ALA A 160 -10.03 23.96 3.70
CA ALA A 160 -9.84 23.00 4.78
C ALA A 160 -8.37 22.60 4.99
N SER A 161 -7.51 22.79 3.99
CA SER A 161 -6.12 22.29 4.02
C SER A 161 -5.08 23.33 4.41
N ASP A 162 -5.46 24.60 4.64
CA ASP A 162 -4.56 25.77 4.73
C ASP A 162 -3.54 25.84 3.56
N ALA A 163 -3.78 25.07 2.49
CA ALA A 163 -2.83 24.88 1.41
C ALA A 163 -3.12 25.95 0.36
N PRO A 164 -2.09 26.57 -0.22
CA PRO A 164 -2.31 27.42 -1.38
C PRO A 164 -3.01 26.60 -2.47
N LEU A 165 -3.86 27.28 -3.27
CA LEU A 165 -4.44 26.72 -4.49
C LEU A 165 -3.40 25.82 -5.17
N PRO A 166 -3.72 24.55 -5.47
CA PRO A 166 -2.77 23.68 -6.13
C PRO A 166 -2.22 24.41 -7.35
N ASN A 167 -0.90 24.67 -7.39
CA ASN A 167 -0.25 25.56 -8.38
C ASN A 167 -0.49 25.14 -9.84
N HIS A 168 -1.04 23.95 -10.04
CA HIS A 168 -1.42 23.40 -11.33
C HIS A 168 -2.83 23.77 -11.78
N LEU A 169 -3.75 24.24 -10.92
CA LEU A 169 -5.11 24.57 -11.34
C LEU A 169 -5.12 25.72 -12.37
N PRO A 170 -6.03 25.67 -13.37
CA PRO A 170 -6.15 26.74 -14.36
C PRO A 170 -6.52 28.07 -13.69
N SER A 171 -5.95 29.18 -14.17
CA SER A 171 -6.19 30.53 -13.65
C SER A 171 -7.65 30.99 -13.74
N GLU A 172 -8.47 30.31 -14.54
CA GLU A 172 -9.91 30.55 -14.72
C GLU A 172 -10.79 29.70 -13.80
N ALA A 173 -10.24 28.97 -12.82
CA ALA A 173 -11.05 28.29 -11.82
C ALA A 173 -12.04 29.32 -11.24
N PRO A 174 -13.37 29.08 -11.32
CA PRO A 174 -14.35 30.01 -10.79
C PRO A 174 -14.15 30.09 -9.27
N LEU A 175 -13.35 31.05 -8.83
CA LEU A 175 -13.17 31.36 -7.44
C LEU A 175 -14.52 31.85 -6.96
N VAL A 176 -15.19 31.02 -6.15
CA VAL A 176 -16.32 31.49 -5.36
C VAL A 176 -15.78 32.69 -4.59
N SER A 177 -16.31 33.88 -4.89
CA SER A 177 -16.02 35.08 -4.13
C SER A 177 -16.26 34.75 -2.67
N ALA A 178 -15.20 34.66 -1.88
CA ALA A 178 -15.30 34.46 -0.45
C ALA A 178 -16.10 35.64 0.11
N SER A 179 -17.36 35.38 0.46
CA SER A 179 -18.23 36.27 1.24
C SER A 179 -18.05 35.98 2.72
#